data_AF-B0X3F5-F1
#
_entry.id   AF-B0X3F5-F1
#
_cell.length_a   1.000
_cell.length_b   1.000
_cell.length_c   1.000
_cell.angle_alpha   90.00
_cell.angle_beta   90.00
_cell.angle_gamma   90.00
#
_symmetry.space_group_name_H-M   'P 1'
#
loop_
_entity.id
_entity.type
_entity.pdbx_description
1 polymer ?
#
loop_
_entity_poly.entity_id
_entity_poly.type
_entity_poly.pdbx_seq_one_letter_code
_entity_poly.pdbx_strand_id
1 'polypeptide(L)'
;MCGRSKDGCPLITFPDYNNFHNLSDLDYQKLILYLTSVPSLSEADLGFNLIIDRRKDRWAAVKAVLLKISIYFPGMVHFVYVLRPSGFLQKAISEVSNKFFKDEFRFRVVVCATLDDLYEYISKTQLTLELGGELAYSHHDWIQQRISLEKFSGLTNMISCNLDVFMKSIHEMEFPNSVDATEKLIEEQGEQYEKLKEDIMAAGRHGEVLLEEMRTKKECDKETVERFGNISSIERLKSVPVRKLSSGKRNPFRDPSFILL
;
A
#
# COMPACT_ATOMS: atom_id res chain seq x y z
N MET A 1 4.16 4.16 5.29
CA MET A 1 3.93 5.19 4.26
C MET A 1 3.15 6.31 4.92
N CYS A 2 3.78 7.45 5.13
CA CYS A 2 3.22 8.50 5.96
C CYS A 2 3.94 9.80 5.60
N GLY A 3 3.24 10.66 4.85
CA GLY A 3 3.75 11.95 4.41
C GLY A 3 3.82 12.13 2.88
N ARG A 4 4.00 13.38 2.49
CA ARG A 4 4.30 13.83 1.13
C ARG A 4 5.51 14.75 1.14
N SER A 5 6.23 14.79 0.04
CA SER A 5 7.17 15.89 -0.20
C SER A 5 6.46 17.21 -0.50
N LYS A 6 7.20 18.33 -0.54
CA LYS A 6 6.67 19.65 -0.89
C LYS A 6 5.95 19.68 -2.24
N ASP A 7 6.36 18.84 -3.18
CA ASP A 7 5.76 18.72 -4.52
C ASP A 7 4.57 17.74 -4.57
N GLY A 8 4.09 17.26 -3.41
CA GLY A 8 2.95 16.35 -3.31
C GLY A 8 3.26 14.87 -3.52
N CYS A 9 4.47 14.52 -3.96
CA CYS A 9 4.89 13.14 -4.19
C CYS A 9 4.79 12.29 -2.90
N PRO A 10 4.21 11.07 -2.96
CA PRO A 10 4.15 10.15 -1.83
C PRO A 10 5.52 9.85 -1.21
N LEU A 11 5.55 9.80 0.13
CA LEU A 11 6.76 9.53 0.90
C LEU A 11 6.76 8.11 1.50
N ILE A 12 7.82 7.35 1.23
CA ILE A 12 8.03 6.02 1.83
C ILE A 12 9.31 6.02 2.67
N THR A 13 9.15 5.76 3.97
CA THR A 13 10.26 5.64 4.91
C THR A 13 10.67 4.18 5.11
N PHE A 14 11.97 3.92 5.00
CA PHE A 14 12.64 2.67 5.33
C PHE A 14 13.37 2.87 6.67
N PRO A 15 12.75 2.54 7.81
CA PRO A 15 13.32 2.78 9.11
C PRO A 15 14.52 1.85 9.40
N ASP A 16 15.27 2.21 10.43
CA ASP A 16 16.45 1.48 10.93
C ASP A 16 16.08 0.16 11.63
N TYR A 17 14.87 0.07 12.17
CA TYR A 17 14.43 -0.99 13.10
C TYR A 17 13.90 -2.28 12.46
N ASN A 18 14.14 -2.51 11.17
CA ASN A 18 13.51 -3.63 10.49
C ASN A 18 14.46 -4.81 10.31
N ASN A 19 13.95 -6.02 10.53
CA ASN A 19 14.48 -7.30 10.03
C ASN A 19 14.48 -7.38 8.49
N PHE A 20 14.63 -6.24 7.82
CA PHE A 20 14.59 -6.06 6.38
C PHE A 20 15.69 -6.83 5.66
N HIS A 21 16.79 -7.09 6.38
CA HIS A 21 17.85 -7.98 5.95
C HIS A 21 17.43 -9.47 5.92
N ASN A 22 16.40 -9.85 6.70
CA ASN A 22 15.84 -11.21 6.74
C ASN A 22 14.71 -11.43 5.73
N LEU A 23 14.21 -10.38 5.07
CA LEU A 23 13.20 -10.52 4.02
C LEU A 23 13.81 -11.16 2.78
N SER A 24 13.17 -12.23 2.31
CA SER A 24 13.46 -12.80 0.99
C SER A 24 13.19 -11.75 -0.10
N ASP A 25 13.88 -11.87 -1.23
CA ASP A 25 13.66 -10.95 -2.35
C ASP A 25 12.22 -10.99 -2.88
N LEU A 26 11.59 -12.17 -2.83
CA LEU A 26 10.19 -12.33 -3.20
C LEU A 26 9.25 -11.55 -2.26
N ASP A 27 9.49 -11.62 -0.95
CA ASP A 27 8.64 -10.95 0.03
C ASP A 27 8.89 -9.44 0.05
N TYR A 28 10.15 -9.03 -0.17
CA TYR A 28 10.47 -7.63 -0.43
C TYR A 28 9.70 -7.09 -1.64
N GLN A 29 9.70 -7.82 -2.76
CA GLN A 29 9.01 -7.40 -3.97
C GLN A 29 7.50 -7.26 -3.73
N LYS A 30 6.88 -8.22 -3.03
CA LYS A 30 5.46 -8.14 -2.66
C LYS A 30 5.18 -6.94 -1.76
N LEU A 31 6.04 -6.68 -0.76
CA LEU A 31 5.89 -5.56 0.16
C LEU A 31 5.95 -4.22 -0.60
N ILE A 32 6.95 -4.03 -1.46
CA ILE A 32 7.08 -2.78 -2.22
C ILE A 32 5.93 -2.61 -3.21
N LEU A 33 5.51 -3.69 -3.87
CA LEU A 33 4.34 -3.66 -4.75
C LEU A 33 3.07 -3.26 -3.98
N TYR A 34 2.87 -3.84 -2.79
CA TYR A 34 1.76 -3.49 -1.92
C TYR A 34 1.82 -2.02 -1.53
N LEU A 35 2.95 -1.57 -1.00
CA LEU A 35 3.13 -0.20 -0.54
C LEU A 35 2.86 0.77 -1.70
N THR A 36 3.49 0.60 -2.86
CA THR A 36 3.29 1.48 -4.02
C THR A 36 1.87 1.44 -4.59
N SER A 37 1.07 0.42 -4.27
CA SER A 37 -0.35 0.39 -4.60
C SER A 37 -1.23 1.22 -3.65
N VAL A 38 -0.73 1.68 -2.50
CA VAL A 38 -1.55 2.43 -1.52
C VAL A 38 -1.91 3.84 -2.01
N PRO A 39 -0.99 4.68 -2.52
CA PRO A 39 -1.34 5.99 -3.10
C PRO A 39 -2.19 5.81 -4.35
N SER A 40 -3.14 6.71 -4.62
CA SER A 40 -3.98 6.67 -5.83
C SER A 40 -3.14 6.70 -7.11
N LEU A 41 -3.75 6.37 -8.24
CA LEU A 41 -3.09 6.44 -9.55
C LEU A 41 -2.49 7.82 -9.80
N SER A 42 -3.26 8.89 -9.60
CA SER A 42 -2.79 10.26 -9.78
C SER A 42 -1.62 10.61 -8.86
N GLU A 43 -1.58 10.08 -7.63
CA GLU A 43 -0.47 10.30 -6.72
C GLU A 43 0.77 9.48 -7.08
N ALA A 44 0.58 8.25 -7.54
CA ALA A 44 1.67 7.39 -7.98
C ALA A 44 2.30 7.90 -9.28
N ASP A 45 1.52 8.53 -10.17
CA ASP A 45 1.98 9.14 -11.41
C ASP A 45 2.90 10.35 -11.17
N LEU A 46 2.78 11.03 -10.02
CA LEU A 46 3.74 12.05 -9.60
C LEU A 46 5.13 11.47 -9.30
N GLY A 47 5.23 10.16 -9.08
CA GLY A 47 6.43 9.49 -8.61
C GLY A 47 6.60 9.55 -7.08
N PHE A 48 7.64 8.91 -6.58
CA PHE A 48 7.85 8.67 -5.16
C PHE A 48 9.13 9.33 -4.66
N ASN A 49 9.09 9.76 -3.40
CA ASN A 49 10.26 10.15 -2.64
C ASN A 49 10.46 9.16 -1.48
N LEU A 50 11.71 8.81 -1.20
CA LEU A 50 12.03 7.78 -0.21
C LEU A 50 12.94 8.35 0.87
N ILE A 51 12.75 7.91 2.11
CA ILE A 51 13.67 8.16 3.22
C ILE A 51 14.27 6.83 3.65
N ILE A 52 15.59 6.77 3.74
CA ILE A 52 16.32 5.63 4.29
C ILE A 52 16.95 6.10 5.60
N ASP A 53 16.43 5.61 6.73
CA ASP A 53 17.01 5.89 8.05
C ASP A 53 18.00 4.78 8.41
N ARG A 54 19.30 5.10 8.41
CA ARG A 54 20.38 4.17 8.73
C ARG A 54 21.35 4.75 9.75
N ARG A 55 20.86 5.65 10.61
CA ARG A 55 21.70 6.34 11.62
C ARG A 55 22.45 5.38 12.54
N LYS A 56 21.89 4.20 12.85
CA LYS A 56 22.52 3.18 13.72
C LYS A 56 23.05 1.96 12.95
N ASP A 57 23.17 2.04 11.63
CA ASP A 57 23.62 0.94 10.77
C ASP A 57 25.00 1.23 10.12
N ARG A 58 25.37 0.51 9.06
CA ARG A 58 26.62 0.66 8.28
C ARG A 58 26.32 1.12 6.86
N TRP A 59 27.30 1.75 6.21
CA TRP A 59 27.19 2.14 4.79
C TRP A 59 26.89 0.97 3.84
N ALA A 60 27.35 -0.24 4.17
CA ALA A 60 27.01 -1.44 3.40
C ALA A 60 25.49 -1.69 3.37
N ALA A 61 24.78 -1.44 4.47
CA ALA A 61 23.33 -1.58 4.53
C ALA A 61 22.62 -0.49 3.72
N VAL A 62 23.12 0.75 3.74
CA VAL A 62 22.64 1.83 2.86
C VAL A 62 22.74 1.38 1.39
N LYS A 63 23.91 0.91 0.96
CA LYS A 63 24.13 0.44 -0.41
C LYS A 63 23.20 -0.72 -0.78
N ALA A 64 23.03 -1.69 0.12
CA ALA A 64 22.13 -2.82 -0.11
C ALA A 64 20.68 -2.39 -0.33
N VAL A 65 20.18 -1.43 0.46
CA VAL A 65 18.81 -0.91 0.31
C VAL A 65 18.66 -0.13 -1.00
N LEU A 66 19.62 0.71 -1.37
CA LEU A 66 19.62 1.46 -2.63
C LEU A 66 19.58 0.51 -3.84
N LEU A 67 20.38 -0.57 -3.82
CA LEU A 67 20.35 -1.60 -4.85
C LEU A 67 18.98 -2.30 -4.92
N LYS A 68 18.41 -2.70 -3.78
CA LYS A 68 17.07 -3.32 -3.76
C LYS A 68 16.00 -2.38 -4.33
N ILE A 69 16.02 -1.09 -3.98
CA ILE A 69 15.11 -0.09 -4.55
C ILE A 69 15.31 -0.01 -6.07
N SER A 70 16.55 0.06 -6.54
CA SER A 70 16.84 0.14 -7.98
C SER A 70 16.36 -1.06 -8.79
N ILE A 71 16.31 -2.25 -8.17
CA ILE A 71 15.92 -3.49 -8.85
C ILE A 71 14.41 -3.72 -8.79
N TYR A 72 13.79 -3.47 -7.64
CA TYR A 72 12.45 -3.96 -7.33
C TYR A 72 11.39 -2.87 -7.21
N PHE A 73 11.75 -1.58 -7.17
CA PHE A 73 10.75 -0.51 -7.01
C PHE A 73 9.94 -0.33 -8.31
N PRO A 74 8.60 -0.51 -8.28
CA PRO A 74 7.79 -0.57 -9.50
C PRO A 74 7.40 0.80 -10.07
N GLY A 75 7.69 1.89 -9.34
CA GLY A 75 7.34 3.26 -9.73
C GLY A 75 8.55 4.15 -10.01
N MET A 76 8.29 5.37 -10.49
CA MET A 76 9.32 6.40 -10.62
C MET A 76 9.75 6.88 -9.25
N VAL A 77 11.06 6.86 -8.95
CA VAL A 77 11.62 7.44 -7.74
C VAL A 77 12.38 8.70 -8.13
N HIS A 78 12.08 9.85 -7.50
CA HIS A 78 12.78 11.10 -7.78
C HIS A 78 13.97 11.27 -6.85
N PHE A 79 13.69 11.29 -5.55
CA PHE A 79 14.70 11.51 -4.50
C PHE A 79 14.71 10.39 -3.47
N VAL A 80 15.92 10.02 -3.04
CA VAL A 80 16.17 9.13 -1.92
C VAL A 80 17.01 9.88 -0.89
N TYR A 81 16.39 10.24 0.22
CA TYR A 81 17.03 10.93 1.35
C TYR A 81 17.60 9.90 2.31
N VAL A 82 18.92 9.88 2.47
CA VAL A 82 19.62 8.93 3.35
C VAL A 82 20.05 9.65 4.61
N LEU A 83 19.45 9.29 5.75
CA LEU A 83 19.99 9.66 7.06
C LEU A 83 21.16 8.72 7.37
N ARG A 84 22.37 9.28 7.31
CA ARG A 84 23.60 8.48 7.29
C ARG A 84 23.95 7.85 8.64
N PRO A 85 24.65 6.69 8.64
CA PRO A 85 25.34 6.18 9.82
C PRO A 85 26.27 7.19 10.48
N SER A 86 26.28 7.24 11.82
CA SER A 86 27.30 7.98 12.59
C SER A 86 28.67 7.29 12.52
N GLY A 87 29.77 8.05 12.37
CA GLY A 87 31.13 7.51 12.54
C GLY A 87 32.06 7.50 11.31
N PHE A 88 31.66 8.08 10.17
CA PHE A 88 32.54 8.25 9.00
C PHE A 88 32.94 9.71 8.77
N LEU A 89 34.21 9.93 8.39
CA LEU A 89 34.79 11.24 8.06
C LEU A 89 34.00 11.91 6.91
N GLN A 90 33.49 13.12 7.15
CA GLN A 90 32.65 13.84 6.19
C GLN A 90 33.29 14.00 4.80
N LYS A 91 34.62 14.21 4.74
CA LYS A 91 35.35 14.39 3.47
C LYS A 91 35.32 13.15 2.56
N ALA A 92 35.47 11.95 3.13
CA ALA A 92 35.41 10.70 2.35
C ALA A 92 34.00 10.40 1.84
N ILE A 93 32.97 10.84 2.57
CA ILE A 93 31.57 10.66 2.19
C ILE A 93 31.16 11.60 1.06
N SER A 94 31.60 12.87 1.07
CA SER A 94 31.22 13.84 0.04
C SER A 94 31.80 13.50 -1.35
N GLU A 95 32.98 12.88 -1.39
CA GLU A 95 33.59 12.43 -2.66
C GLU A 95 32.98 11.12 -3.16
N VAL A 96 32.66 10.19 -2.24
CA VAL A 96 31.96 8.95 -2.57
C VAL A 96 30.51 9.23 -2.98
N SER A 97 29.81 10.14 -2.31
CA SER A 97 28.39 10.38 -2.57
C SER A 97 28.12 11.02 -3.93
N ASN A 98 28.96 11.99 -4.34
CA ASN A 98 28.79 12.71 -5.60
C ASN A 98 29.19 11.88 -6.83
N LYS A 99 30.13 10.93 -6.69
CA LYS A 99 30.60 10.09 -7.81
C LYS A 99 29.96 8.70 -7.86
N PHE A 100 29.65 8.05 -6.73
CA PHE A 100 29.05 6.70 -6.77
C PHE A 100 27.55 6.74 -7.07
N PHE A 101 26.78 7.65 -6.47
CA PHE A 101 25.31 7.54 -6.54
C PHE A 101 24.68 8.23 -7.74
N LYS A 102 25.37 9.17 -8.38
CA LYS A 102 24.78 10.01 -9.44
C LYS A 102 24.63 9.27 -10.78
N ASP A 103 25.50 8.29 -11.05
CA ASP A 103 25.50 7.53 -12.31
C ASP A 103 25.04 6.06 -12.13
N GLU A 104 24.98 5.54 -10.90
CA GLU A 104 24.59 4.14 -10.62
C GLU A 104 23.06 3.96 -10.53
N PHE A 105 22.31 5.03 -10.20
CA PHE A 105 20.88 4.96 -9.92
C PHE A 105 20.06 5.88 -10.81
N ARG A 106 18.83 5.45 -11.15
CA ARG A 106 17.87 6.25 -11.92
C ARG A 106 17.20 7.37 -11.10
N PHE A 107 17.55 7.49 -9.83
CA PHE A 107 17.00 8.45 -8.87
C PHE A 107 18.13 9.24 -8.21
N ARG A 108 17.81 10.43 -7.69
CA ARG A 108 18.78 11.30 -7.02
C ARG A 108 18.93 10.91 -5.55
N VAL A 109 20.16 10.69 -5.10
CA VAL A 109 20.45 10.39 -3.69
C VAL A 109 20.91 11.67 -2.98
N VAL A 110 20.27 11.99 -1.85
CA VAL A 110 20.63 13.13 -0.98
C VAL A 110 21.04 12.56 0.37
N VAL A 111 22.30 12.74 0.75
CA VAL A 111 22.81 12.26 2.04
C VAL A 111 22.64 13.37 3.08
N CYS A 112 21.79 13.10 4.08
CA CYS A 112 21.52 13.99 5.21
C CYS A 112 22.41 13.59 6.38
N ALA A 113 23.24 14.54 6.85
CA ALA A 113 24.07 14.37 8.04
C ALA A 113 23.29 14.63 9.33
N THR A 114 22.28 15.49 9.27
CA THR A 114 21.37 15.80 10.38
C THR A 114 19.91 15.68 9.94
N LEU A 115 18.99 15.74 10.91
CA LEU A 115 17.57 15.86 10.60
C LEU A 115 17.23 17.25 10.03
N ASP A 116 17.99 18.28 10.37
CA ASP A 116 17.78 19.63 9.81
C ASP A 116 18.01 19.65 8.29
N ASP A 117 19.01 18.90 7.80
CA ASP A 117 19.24 18.71 6.36
C ASP A 117 18.00 18.09 5.68
N LEU A 118 17.30 17.17 6.35
CA LEU A 118 16.09 16.53 5.82
C LEU A 118 14.91 17.52 5.77
N TYR A 119 14.81 18.40 6.78
CA TYR A 119 13.74 19.40 6.88
C TYR A 119 13.80 20.48 5.79
N GLU A 120 14.95 20.68 5.15
CA GLU A 120 15.07 21.53 3.96
C GLU A 120 14.22 21.00 2.78
N TYR A 121 14.01 19.69 2.71
CA TYR A 121 13.29 19.04 1.61
C TYR A 121 11.85 18.64 1.98
N ILE A 122 11.61 18.26 3.23
CA ILE A 122 10.33 17.69 3.67
C ILE A 122 9.83 18.43 4.91
N SER A 123 8.56 18.85 4.89
CA SER A 123 7.92 19.50 6.05
C SER A 123 7.88 18.56 7.26
N LYS A 124 8.10 19.11 8.46
CA LYS A 124 7.96 18.37 9.72
C LYS A 124 6.56 17.79 9.91
N THR A 125 5.52 18.46 9.40
CA THR A 125 4.13 17.95 9.41
C THR A 125 3.94 16.67 8.60
N GLN A 126 4.89 16.35 7.70
CA GLN A 126 4.86 15.17 6.84
C GLN A 126 5.85 14.09 7.30
N LEU A 127 6.50 14.26 8.47
CA LEU A 127 7.48 13.33 9.03
C LEU A 127 6.99 12.77 10.36
N THR A 128 7.26 11.49 10.61
CA THR A 128 6.90 10.84 11.89
C THR A 128 7.79 11.32 13.03
N LEU A 129 7.37 11.06 14.27
CA LEU A 129 8.09 11.46 15.48
C LEU A 129 9.53 10.91 15.52
N GLU A 130 9.79 9.72 14.98
CA GLU A 130 11.14 9.11 14.93
C GLU A 130 12.11 9.88 14.03
N LEU A 131 11.56 10.65 13.09
CA LEU A 131 12.28 11.58 12.20
C LEU A 131 12.19 13.03 12.71
N GLY A 132 11.73 13.25 13.94
CA GLY A 132 11.58 14.57 14.56
C GLY A 132 10.51 15.44 13.89
N GLY A 133 9.53 14.81 13.23
CA GLY A 133 8.37 15.51 12.69
C GLY A 133 7.20 15.56 13.67
N GLU A 134 6.05 15.97 13.16
CA GLU A 134 4.81 16.18 13.93
C GLU A 134 3.74 15.12 13.61
N LEU A 135 4.08 14.19 12.72
CA LEU A 135 3.11 13.24 12.21
C LEU A 135 2.87 12.10 13.19
N ALA A 136 1.66 12.09 13.76
CA ALA A 136 1.17 11.00 14.58
C ALA A 136 0.96 9.75 13.69
N TYR A 137 1.89 8.82 13.76
CA TYR A 137 1.83 7.55 13.04
C TYR A 137 1.89 6.39 14.01
N SER A 138 0.91 5.49 13.91
CA SER A 138 0.89 4.21 14.61
C SER A 138 0.90 3.11 13.55
N HIS A 139 1.97 2.32 13.53
CA HIS A 139 2.10 1.24 12.56
C HIS A 139 0.99 0.19 12.73
N HIS A 140 0.66 -0.12 13.99
CA HIS A 140 -0.42 -1.05 14.32
C HIS A 140 -1.77 -0.57 13.78
N ASP A 141 -2.13 0.70 14.05
CA ASP A 141 -3.41 1.24 13.59
C ASP A 141 -3.49 1.32 12.06
N TRP A 142 -2.38 1.69 11.42
CA TRP A 142 -2.28 1.69 9.96
C TRP A 142 -2.53 0.27 9.39
N ILE A 143 -1.90 -0.76 9.95
CA ILE A 143 -2.12 -2.16 9.54
C ILE A 143 -3.59 -2.55 9.74
N GLN A 144 -4.17 -2.30 10.92
CA GLN A 144 -5.56 -2.67 11.19
C GLN A 144 -6.53 -2.02 10.21
N GLN A 145 -6.33 -0.73 9.90
CA GLN A 145 -7.12 -0.05 8.89
C GLN A 145 -6.98 -0.68 7.50
N ARG A 146 -5.76 -1.03 7.09
CA ARG A 146 -5.53 -1.71 5.80
C ARG A 146 -6.23 -3.06 5.73
N ILE A 147 -6.18 -3.85 6.81
CA ILE A 147 -6.90 -5.12 6.90
C ILE A 147 -8.41 -4.92 6.77
N SER A 148 -8.99 -3.92 7.45
CA SER A 148 -10.42 -3.63 7.35
C SER A 148 -10.84 -3.22 5.94
N LEU A 149 -10.08 -2.33 5.29
CA LEU A 149 -10.29 -1.94 3.90
C LEU A 149 -10.20 -3.13 2.93
N GLU A 150 -9.24 -4.03 3.16
CA GLU A 150 -9.06 -5.23 2.35
C GLU A 150 -10.20 -6.23 2.50
N LYS A 151 -10.68 -6.46 3.73
CA LYS A 151 -11.85 -7.29 4.00
C LYS A 151 -13.09 -6.71 3.31
N PHE A 152 -13.30 -5.40 3.41
CA PHE A 152 -14.42 -4.72 2.76
C PHE A 152 -14.36 -4.82 1.22
N SER A 153 -13.19 -4.59 0.63
CA SER A 153 -13.01 -4.77 -0.82
C SER A 153 -13.22 -6.23 -1.24
N GLY A 154 -12.75 -7.20 -0.45
CA GLY A 154 -12.97 -8.62 -0.69
C GLY A 154 -14.47 -8.98 -0.70
N LEU A 155 -15.21 -8.48 0.29
CA LEU A 155 -16.67 -8.64 0.36
C LEU A 155 -17.37 -8.03 -0.85
N THR A 156 -17.04 -6.79 -1.22
CA THR A 156 -17.65 -6.09 -2.36
C THR A 156 -17.38 -6.82 -3.68
N ASN A 157 -16.16 -7.32 -3.88
CA ASN A 157 -15.81 -8.13 -5.05
C ASN A 157 -16.61 -9.44 -5.11
N MET A 158 -16.79 -10.11 -3.98
CA MET A 158 -17.59 -11.34 -3.91
C MET A 158 -19.05 -11.08 -4.26
N ILE A 159 -19.63 -9.99 -3.75
CA ILE A 159 -21.01 -9.58 -4.06
C ILE A 159 -21.15 -9.24 -5.53
N SER A 160 -20.20 -8.50 -6.11
CA SER A 160 -20.19 -8.20 -7.55
C SER A 160 -20.17 -9.47 -8.39
N CYS A 161 -19.34 -10.46 -8.04
CA CYS A 161 -19.29 -11.75 -8.72
C CYS A 161 -20.62 -12.51 -8.62
N ASN A 162 -21.24 -12.52 -7.43
CA ASN A 162 -22.54 -13.15 -7.24
C ASN A 162 -23.64 -12.48 -8.07
N LEU A 163 -23.60 -11.14 -8.18
CA LEU A 163 -24.49 -10.38 -9.04
C LEU A 163 -24.30 -10.73 -10.52
N ASP A 164 -23.05 -10.82 -10.99
CA ASP A 164 -22.76 -11.21 -12.38
C ASP A 164 -23.29 -12.62 -12.70
N VAL A 165 -23.10 -13.57 -11.78
CA VAL A 165 -23.62 -14.94 -11.91
C VAL A 165 -25.15 -14.94 -11.95
N PHE A 166 -25.81 -14.18 -11.07
CA PHE A 166 -27.26 -14.07 -11.04
C PHE A 166 -27.80 -13.44 -12.34
N MET A 167 -27.23 -12.32 -12.78
CA MET A 167 -27.63 -11.64 -14.03
C MET A 167 -27.47 -12.55 -15.25
N LYS A 168 -26.39 -13.33 -15.29
CA LYS A 168 -26.17 -14.34 -16.33
C LYS A 168 -27.25 -15.42 -16.30
N SER A 169 -27.58 -15.93 -15.12
CA SER A 169 -28.65 -16.93 -14.93
C SER A 169 -30.00 -16.43 -15.44
N ILE A 170 -30.36 -15.17 -15.14
CA ILE A 170 -31.59 -14.55 -15.65
C ILE A 170 -31.57 -14.41 -17.17
N HIS A 171 -30.43 -14.00 -17.76
CA HIS A 171 -30.33 -13.76 -19.19
C HIS A 171 -30.33 -15.06 -20.02
N GLU A 172 -29.72 -16.13 -19.51
CA GLU A 172 -29.63 -17.43 -20.19
C GLU A 172 -30.83 -18.34 -19.89
N MET A 173 -31.82 -17.83 -19.17
CA MET A 173 -32.99 -18.56 -18.73
C MET A 173 -33.91 -18.95 -19.89
N GLU A 174 -34.30 -20.22 -19.93
CA GLU A 174 -35.39 -20.71 -20.76
C GLU A 174 -36.64 -20.91 -19.91
N PHE A 175 -37.79 -20.44 -20.40
CA PHE A 175 -39.05 -20.58 -19.67
C PHE A 175 -39.56 -22.03 -19.71
N PRO A 176 -40.02 -22.56 -18.57
CA PRO A 176 -40.66 -23.86 -18.52
C PRO A 176 -41.96 -23.90 -19.33
N ASN A 177 -42.31 -25.08 -19.83
CA ASN A 177 -43.53 -25.28 -20.63
C ASN A 177 -44.82 -25.44 -19.79
N SER A 178 -44.76 -25.25 -18.48
CA SER A 178 -45.93 -25.31 -17.59
C SER A 178 -46.01 -24.12 -16.65
N VAL A 179 -47.24 -23.79 -16.25
CA VAL A 179 -47.52 -22.69 -15.32
C VAL A 179 -46.88 -22.97 -13.96
N ASP A 180 -47.07 -24.17 -13.40
CA ASP A 180 -46.50 -24.55 -12.09
C ASP A 180 -44.97 -24.45 -12.06
N ALA A 181 -44.29 -24.87 -13.15
CA ALA A 181 -42.83 -24.80 -13.22
C ALA A 181 -42.34 -23.35 -13.40
N THR A 182 -43.10 -22.51 -14.10
CA THR A 182 -42.80 -21.08 -14.25
C THR A 182 -42.99 -20.34 -12.93
N GLU A 183 -44.05 -20.63 -12.18
CA GLU A 183 -44.31 -20.04 -10.86
C GLU A 183 -43.18 -20.37 -9.89
N LYS A 184 -42.81 -21.66 -9.77
CA LYS A 184 -41.69 -22.09 -8.93
C LYS A 184 -40.37 -21.41 -9.30
N LEU A 185 -40.13 -21.23 -10.59
CA LEU A 185 -38.90 -20.61 -11.08
C LEU A 185 -38.84 -19.11 -10.75
N ILE A 186 -39.97 -18.41 -10.80
CA ILE A 186 -40.08 -17.01 -10.35
C ILE A 186 -39.85 -16.90 -8.83
N GLU A 187 -40.38 -17.84 -8.05
CA GLU A 187 -40.14 -17.88 -6.60
C GLU A 187 -38.65 -18.07 -6.28
N GLU A 188 -37.99 -19.06 -6.91
CA GLU A 188 -36.55 -19.32 -6.72
C GLU A 188 -35.69 -18.11 -7.11
N GLN A 189 -36.06 -17.40 -8.19
CA GLN A 189 -35.38 -16.16 -8.59
C GLN A 189 -35.62 -15.00 -7.62
N GLY A 190 -36.83 -14.89 -7.10
CA GLY A 190 -37.19 -13.90 -6.07
C GLY A 190 -36.37 -14.09 -4.79
N GLU A 191 -36.20 -15.33 -4.33
CA GLU A 191 -35.37 -15.65 -3.16
C GLU A 191 -33.89 -15.31 -3.39
N GLN A 192 -33.35 -15.65 -4.56
CA GLN A 192 -31.96 -15.32 -4.92
C GLN A 192 -31.74 -13.80 -5.00
N TYR A 193 -32.70 -13.08 -5.58
CA TYR A 193 -32.67 -11.62 -5.66
C TYR A 193 -32.69 -10.98 -4.26
N GLU A 194 -33.58 -11.40 -3.38
CA GLU A 194 -33.66 -10.83 -2.02
C GLU A 194 -32.39 -11.11 -1.21
N LYS A 195 -31.79 -12.30 -1.34
CA LYS A 195 -30.49 -12.59 -0.71
C LYS A 195 -29.39 -11.65 -1.22
N LEU A 196 -29.30 -11.46 -2.53
CA LEU A 196 -28.29 -10.59 -3.13
C LEU A 196 -28.49 -9.12 -2.72
N LYS A 197 -29.75 -8.69 -2.65
CA LYS A 197 -30.12 -7.37 -2.15
C LYS A 197 -29.73 -7.19 -0.68
N GLU A 198 -29.96 -8.18 0.17
CA GLU A 198 -29.51 -8.15 1.56
C GLU A 198 -27.99 -8.03 1.67
N ASP A 199 -27.24 -8.81 0.89
CA ASP A 199 -25.78 -8.77 0.83
C ASP A 199 -25.26 -7.39 0.42
N ILE A 200 -25.85 -6.79 -0.63
CA ILE A 200 -25.51 -5.43 -1.10
C ILE A 200 -25.77 -4.40 0.01
N MET A 201 -26.93 -4.47 0.66
CA MET A 201 -27.29 -3.53 1.73
C MET A 201 -26.38 -3.70 2.96
N ALA A 202 -26.00 -4.93 3.29
CA ALA A 202 -25.05 -5.22 4.37
C ALA A 202 -23.66 -4.67 4.06
N ALA A 203 -23.18 -4.81 2.82
CA ALA A 203 -21.94 -4.20 2.38
C ALA A 203 -22.02 -2.66 2.44
N GLY A 204 -23.14 -2.06 2.03
CA GLY A 204 -23.37 -0.61 2.17
C GLY A 204 -23.19 -0.13 3.61
N ARG A 205 -23.86 -0.79 4.58
CA ARG A 205 -23.72 -0.47 6.02
C ARG A 205 -22.29 -0.62 6.53
N HIS A 206 -21.58 -1.69 6.11
CA HIS A 206 -20.18 -1.88 6.50
C HIS A 206 -19.28 -0.77 5.92
N GLY A 207 -19.52 -0.36 4.67
CA GLY A 207 -18.83 0.76 4.04
C GLY A 207 -19.02 2.07 4.79
N GLU A 208 -20.25 2.37 5.22
CA GLU A 208 -20.55 3.56 6.03
C GLU A 208 -19.79 3.58 7.37
N VAL A 209 -19.77 2.46 8.09
CA VAL A 209 -19.00 2.34 9.34
C VAL A 209 -17.52 2.59 9.11
N LEU A 210 -16.95 1.98 8.05
CA LEU A 210 -15.54 2.17 7.71
C LEU A 210 -15.22 3.63 7.34
N LEU A 211 -16.12 4.30 6.64
CA LEU A 211 -15.99 5.72 6.30
C LEU A 211 -16.03 6.61 7.54
N GLU A 212 -16.89 6.33 8.51
CA GLU A 212 -16.95 7.08 9.77
C GLU A 212 -15.71 6.85 10.65
N GLU A 213 -15.18 5.63 10.72
CA GLU A 213 -13.90 5.34 11.39
C GLU A 213 -12.74 6.11 10.74
N MET A 214 -12.77 6.27 9.42
CA MET A 214 -11.80 7.10 8.72
C MET A 214 -12.03 8.58 9.03
N ARG A 215 -13.28 9.06 9.02
CA ARG A 215 -13.68 10.47 9.23
C ARG A 215 -13.36 10.97 10.63
N THR A 216 -13.62 10.17 11.65
CA THR A 216 -13.26 10.49 13.04
C THR A 216 -11.74 10.61 13.22
N LYS A 217 -10.95 9.82 12.48
CA LYS A 217 -9.50 10.02 12.39
C LYS A 217 -9.08 11.24 11.55
N LYS A 218 -9.92 11.74 10.64
CA LYS A 218 -9.71 13.01 9.89
C LYS A 218 -9.81 14.25 10.79
N GLU A 219 -10.68 14.22 11.79
CA GLU A 219 -10.88 15.36 12.70
C GLU A 219 -9.70 15.57 13.67
N CYS A 220 -8.82 14.56 13.81
CA CYS A 220 -7.57 14.67 14.55
C CYS A 220 -6.42 15.30 13.71
N ASP A 221 -6.49 15.27 12.37
CA ASP A 221 -5.41 15.78 11.52
C ASP A 221 -5.85 16.02 10.05
N LYS A 222 -6.08 17.29 9.69
CA LYS A 222 -6.67 17.71 8.40
C LYS A 222 -5.84 17.33 7.16
N GLU A 223 -4.53 17.07 7.31
CA GLU A 223 -3.62 16.64 6.22
C GLU A 223 -3.50 15.11 6.08
N THR A 224 -3.97 14.34 7.06
CA THR A 224 -3.80 12.88 7.14
C THR A 224 -4.82 12.10 6.30
N VAL A 225 -5.81 12.79 5.79
CA VAL A 225 -7.06 12.25 5.24
C VAL A 225 -6.93 11.61 3.86
N GLU A 226 -6.09 12.17 2.99
CA GLU A 226 -5.82 11.58 1.67
C GLU A 226 -5.06 10.24 1.78
N ARG A 227 -4.53 9.91 2.97
CA ARG A 227 -3.60 8.80 3.20
C ARG A 227 -4.24 7.42 3.32
N PHE A 228 -5.56 7.34 3.48
CA PHE A 228 -6.21 6.08 3.88
C PHE A 228 -7.30 5.57 2.92
N GLY A 229 -7.77 6.39 1.97
CA GLY A 229 -9.04 6.14 1.28
C GLY A 229 -9.00 5.46 -0.09
N ASN A 230 -7.88 4.89 -0.51
CA ASN A 230 -7.79 4.35 -1.87
C ASN A 230 -8.06 2.85 -1.92
N ILE A 231 -9.33 2.48 -2.11
CA ILE A 231 -9.79 1.12 -2.41
C ILE A 231 -9.13 0.57 -3.70
N SER A 232 -8.72 1.47 -4.61
CA SER A 232 -8.00 1.18 -5.86
C SER A 232 -6.62 0.51 -5.69
N SER A 233 -6.10 0.43 -4.46
CA SER A 233 -4.88 -0.35 -4.17
C SER A 233 -5.06 -1.84 -4.49
N ILE A 234 -6.24 -2.36 -4.15
CA ILE A 234 -6.52 -3.80 -4.12
C ILE A 234 -6.81 -4.32 -5.53
N GLU A 235 -7.47 -3.51 -6.36
CA GLU A 235 -7.69 -3.80 -7.77
C GLU A 235 -6.38 -3.84 -8.56
N ARG A 236 -5.44 -2.93 -8.25
CA ARG A 236 -4.12 -2.89 -8.90
C ARG A 236 -3.25 -4.09 -8.57
N LEU A 237 -3.31 -4.61 -7.34
CA LEU A 237 -2.62 -5.86 -6.99
C LEU A 237 -3.14 -7.07 -7.78
N LYS A 238 -4.41 -7.05 -8.20
CA LYS A 238 -5.02 -8.10 -9.02
C LYS A 238 -4.75 -7.93 -10.51
N SER A 239 -4.46 -6.71 -10.99
CA SER A 239 -4.20 -6.41 -12.41
C SER A 239 -2.73 -6.54 -12.82
N VAL A 240 -1.80 -6.79 -11.88
CA VAL A 240 -0.40 -7.07 -12.24
C VAL A 240 -0.35 -8.42 -12.96
N PRO A 241 0.18 -8.48 -14.20
CA PRO A 241 0.39 -9.75 -14.88
C PRO A 241 1.36 -10.58 -14.04
N VAL A 242 0.83 -11.62 -13.38
CA VAL A 242 1.65 -12.67 -12.79
C VAL A 242 2.36 -13.34 -13.95
N ARG A 243 3.60 -12.94 -14.24
CA ARG A 243 4.49 -13.78 -15.05
C ARG A 243 4.52 -15.13 -14.35
N LYS A 244 3.99 -16.14 -15.04
CA LYS A 244 3.76 -17.52 -14.58
C LYS A 244 4.86 -17.96 -13.61
N LEU A 245 4.55 -17.94 -12.32
CA LEU A 245 5.20 -18.80 -11.33
C LEU A 245 4.23 -19.96 -11.11
N SER A 246 4.39 -20.99 -11.93
CA SER A 246 3.78 -22.28 -11.70
C SER A 246 4.35 -22.89 -10.42
N SER A 247 3.54 -22.91 -9.37
CA SER A 247 3.39 -24.08 -8.49
C SER A 247 2.33 -23.74 -7.45
N GLY A 248 1.30 -24.58 -7.36
CA GLY A 248 0.26 -24.42 -6.37
C GLY A 248 0.85 -24.47 -4.97
N LYS A 249 0.54 -23.45 -4.17
CA LYS A 249 0.28 -23.56 -2.72
C LYS A 249 -0.18 -22.19 -2.17
N ARG A 250 -1.26 -22.31 -1.38
CA ARG A 250 -1.92 -21.40 -0.43
C ARG A 250 -1.47 -19.93 -0.37
N ASN A 251 -2.49 -19.07 -0.40
CA ASN A 251 -2.42 -17.64 -0.12
C ASN A 251 -1.80 -17.38 1.29
N PRO A 252 -0.63 -16.74 1.40
CA PRO A 252 0.08 -16.58 2.68
C PRO A 252 -0.56 -15.56 3.64
N PHE A 253 -1.56 -14.79 3.20
CA PHE A 253 -2.25 -13.80 4.03
C PHE A 253 -3.27 -14.38 5.03
N ARG A 254 -3.25 -15.71 5.27
CA ARG A 254 -4.05 -16.38 6.32
C ARG A 254 -3.25 -16.70 7.59
N ASP A 255 -1.98 -16.31 7.66
CA ASP A 255 -1.11 -16.61 8.80
C ASP A 255 -0.93 -15.37 9.71
N PRO A 256 -1.45 -15.40 10.96
CA PRO A 256 -1.27 -14.32 11.95
C PRO A 256 0.20 -14.06 12.35
N SER A 257 1.14 -14.93 11.94
CA SER A 257 2.57 -14.81 12.27
C SER A 257 3.28 -13.61 11.63
N PHE A 258 2.64 -12.93 10.67
CA PHE A 258 3.21 -11.76 9.98
C PHE A 258 2.99 -10.42 10.71
N ILE A 259 2.38 -10.42 11.89
CA ILE A 259 1.94 -9.20 12.61
C ILE A 259 3.09 -8.48 13.38
N LEU A 260 4.35 -8.91 13.24
CA LEU A 260 5.49 -8.36 14.00
C LEU A 260 6.71 -7.98 13.13
N LEU A 261 6.50 -7.52 11.89
CA LEU A 261 7.57 -7.00 11.00
C LEU A 261 7.28 -5.60 10.50
#